data_AF-A0A525C8H6-F1
#
_entry.id   AF-A0A525C8H6-F1
#
_cell.length_a   1.000
_cell.length_b   1.000
_cell.length_c   1.000
_cell.angle_alpha   90.00
_cell.angle_beta   90.00
_cell.angle_gamma   90.00
#
_symmetry.space_group_name_H-M   'P 1'
#
loop_
_entity.id
_entity.type
_entity.pdbx_description
1 polymer ?
#
loop_
_entity_poly.entity_id
_entity_poly.type
_entity_poly.pdbx_seq_one_letter_code
_entity_poly.pdbx_strand_id
1 'polypeptide(L)'
;MKKYKQSHKLIAVTFFMVAVFFTFISCSGNEISQEDQVRLWIKRGVEAVEKRDRNILLDMISEDYKDNAGRDKKDMEKMLFVYFLKNRKIYLFHHINEIVFSDDNPEYAMVKLQAAVTGREKRDNDIKGNLVYVEMSLKKDDVWLLTAMSWKRAL
;
A
#
# COMPACT_ATOMS: atom_id res chain seq x y z
N MET A 1 -55.37 -41.14 -14.45
CA MET A 1 -55.03 -40.11 -13.43
C MET A 1 -53.52 -39.88 -13.38
N LYS A 2 -53.09 -38.64 -13.67
CA LYS A 2 -51.96 -37.92 -13.02
C LYS A 2 -50.57 -38.57 -12.94
N LYS A 3 -49.89 -38.94 -14.04
CA LYS A 3 -48.42 -39.19 -13.99
C LYS A 3 -47.55 -38.55 -15.06
N TYR A 4 -48.12 -37.91 -16.10
CA TYR A 4 -47.31 -37.35 -17.21
C TYR A 4 -46.97 -35.85 -17.07
N LYS A 5 -47.68 -35.10 -16.22
CA LYS A 5 -47.55 -33.63 -16.12
C LYS A 5 -46.50 -33.16 -15.10
N GLN A 6 -45.91 -34.10 -14.33
CA GLN A 6 -45.05 -33.79 -13.18
C GLN A 6 -43.56 -33.80 -13.55
N SER A 7 -43.15 -34.59 -14.54
CA SER A 7 -41.78 -34.70 -15.05
C SER A 7 -41.30 -33.48 -15.85
N HIS A 8 -42.18 -32.84 -16.63
CA HIS A 8 -41.82 -31.61 -17.36
C HIS A 8 -41.62 -30.40 -16.45
N LYS A 9 -42.34 -30.33 -15.32
CA LYS A 9 -42.15 -29.27 -14.32
C LYS A 9 -40.82 -29.40 -13.59
N LEU A 10 -40.39 -30.63 -13.30
CA LEU A 10 -39.11 -30.90 -12.65
C LEU A 10 -37.93 -30.55 -13.56
N ILE A 11 -37.97 -30.91 -14.85
CA ILE A 11 -36.90 -30.60 -15.81
C ILE A 11 -36.82 -29.08 -16.07
N ALA A 12 -37.95 -28.38 -16.18
CA ALA A 12 -37.97 -26.93 -16.38
C ALA A 12 -37.46 -26.16 -15.14
N VAL A 13 -37.75 -26.63 -13.92
CA VAL A 13 -37.25 -26.02 -12.68
C VAL A 13 -35.73 -26.26 -12.53
N THR A 14 -35.23 -27.45 -12.89
CA THR A 14 -33.79 -27.72 -12.85
C THR A 14 -33.01 -26.91 -13.89
N PHE A 15 -33.57 -26.71 -15.09
CA PHE A 15 -32.93 -25.88 -16.12
C PHE A 15 -32.95 -24.39 -15.76
N PHE A 16 -34.03 -23.91 -15.12
CA PHE A 16 -34.12 -22.54 -14.62
C PHE A 16 -33.18 -22.29 -13.41
N MET A 17 -32.94 -23.29 -12.58
CA MET A 17 -32.05 -23.20 -11.41
C MET A 17 -30.56 -23.20 -11.79
N VAL A 18 -30.18 -23.85 -12.89
CA VAL A 18 -28.80 -23.82 -13.41
C VAL A 18 -28.50 -22.51 -14.15
N ALA A 19 -29.48 -21.92 -14.84
CA ALA A 19 -29.31 -20.64 -15.53
C ALA A 19 -29.17 -19.43 -14.58
N VAL A 20 -29.79 -19.47 -13.39
CA VAL A 20 -29.68 -18.41 -12.38
C VAL A 20 -28.36 -18.47 -11.60
N PHE A 21 -27.65 -19.60 -11.62
CA PHE A 21 -26.34 -19.72 -10.97
C PHE A 21 -25.18 -19.11 -11.77
N PHE A 22 -25.39 -18.79 -13.05
CA PHE A 22 -24.36 -18.20 -13.92
C PHE A 22 -24.35 -16.67 -13.94
N THR A 23 -25.25 -15.99 -13.21
CA THR A 23 -25.34 -14.53 -13.24
C THR A 23 -24.43 -13.81 -12.23
N PHE A 24 -23.55 -14.52 -11.51
CA PHE A 24 -22.63 -13.94 -10.52
C PHE A 24 -21.17 -13.81 -10.98
N ILE A 25 -20.87 -13.94 -12.28
CA ILE A 25 -19.55 -13.56 -12.82
C ILE A 25 -19.67 -12.23 -13.56
N SER A 26 -20.11 -11.21 -12.85
CA SER A 26 -19.79 -9.82 -13.17
C SER A 26 -19.28 -9.19 -11.89
N CYS A 27 -18.10 -9.65 -11.46
CA CYS A 27 -17.25 -8.81 -10.64
C CYS A 27 -16.74 -7.75 -11.62
N SER A 28 -17.49 -6.66 -11.74
CA SER A 28 -17.02 -5.44 -12.41
C SER A 28 -15.77 -5.02 -11.64
N GLY A 29 -14.61 -5.47 -12.13
CA GLY A 29 -13.31 -5.18 -11.57
C GLY A 29 -13.07 -3.69 -11.74
N ASN A 30 -13.48 -2.92 -10.74
CA ASN A 30 -12.97 -1.58 -10.57
C ASN A 30 -11.53 -1.76 -10.09
N GLU A 31 -10.59 -1.84 -11.03
CA GLU A 31 -9.18 -1.66 -10.70
C GLU A 31 -9.06 -0.32 -9.96
N ILE A 32 -8.51 -0.37 -8.75
CA ILE A 32 -8.26 0.83 -7.96
C ILE A 32 -7.32 1.75 -8.75
N SER A 33 -7.53 3.06 -8.68
CA SER A 33 -6.71 4.03 -9.40
C SER A 33 -5.24 3.91 -9.01
N GLN A 34 -4.31 4.32 -9.87
CA GLN A 34 -2.88 4.31 -9.54
C GLN A 34 -2.58 5.15 -8.29
N GLU A 35 -3.27 6.28 -8.14
CA GLU A 35 -3.16 7.12 -6.96
C GLU A 35 -3.60 6.37 -5.69
N ASP A 36 -4.73 5.67 -5.75
CA ASP A 36 -5.20 4.83 -4.64
C ASP A 36 -4.24 3.69 -4.32
N GLN A 37 -3.60 3.09 -5.34
CA GLN A 37 -2.56 2.08 -5.15
C GLN A 37 -1.37 2.65 -4.37
N VAL A 38 -0.89 3.84 -4.74
CA VAL A 38 0.23 4.52 -4.04
C VAL A 38 -0.18 4.92 -2.62
N ARG A 39 -1.41 5.42 -2.41
CA ARG A 39 -1.93 5.74 -1.07
C ARG A 39 -2.01 4.51 -0.17
N LEU A 40 -2.47 3.38 -0.71
CA LEU A 40 -2.47 2.10 0.01
C LEU A 40 -1.06 1.60 0.30
N TRP A 41 -0.12 1.77 -0.64
CA TRP A 41 1.29 1.46 -0.43
C TRP A 41 1.88 2.28 0.73
N ILE A 42 1.63 3.59 0.77
CA ILE A 42 2.07 4.47 1.87
C ILE A 42 1.46 4.02 3.19
N LYS A 43 0.16 3.72 3.21
CA LYS A 43 -0.53 3.23 4.41
C LYS A 43 0.10 1.93 4.93
N ARG A 44 0.38 0.97 4.03
CA ARG A 44 1.07 -0.28 4.37
C ARG A 44 2.46 -0.03 4.96
N GLY A 45 3.22 0.89 4.38
CA GLY A 45 4.54 1.27 4.88
C GLY A 45 4.47 1.88 6.28
N VAL A 46 3.51 2.78 6.51
CA VAL A 46 3.26 3.37 7.83
C VAL A 46 2.93 2.30 8.86
N GLU A 47 2.00 1.39 8.56
CA GLU A 47 1.64 0.30 9.45
C GLU A 47 2.83 -0.63 9.74
N ALA A 48 3.65 -0.93 8.74
CA ALA A 48 4.85 -1.75 8.90
C ALA A 48 5.90 -1.06 9.80
N VAL A 49 6.09 0.26 9.66
CA VAL A 49 6.97 1.03 10.56
C VAL A 49 6.44 1.00 12.00
N GLU A 50 5.14 1.26 12.21
CA GLU A 50 4.55 1.29 13.56
C GLU A 50 4.60 -0.09 14.25
N LYS A 51 4.42 -1.17 13.47
CA LYS A 51 4.56 -2.56 13.94
C LYS A 51 6.02 -3.01 14.05
N ARG A 52 6.97 -2.22 13.54
CA ARG A 52 8.40 -2.56 13.40
C ARG A 52 8.61 -3.83 12.57
N ASP A 53 7.76 -4.03 11.57
CA ASP A 53 7.83 -5.14 10.63
C ASP A 53 8.85 -4.84 9.53
N ARG A 54 10.10 -5.18 9.83
CA ARG A 54 11.22 -4.97 8.92
C ARG A 54 11.04 -5.75 7.61
N ASN A 55 10.48 -6.95 7.66
CA ASN A 55 10.37 -7.80 6.48
C ASN A 55 9.43 -7.17 5.46
N ILE A 56 8.25 -6.72 5.89
CA ILE A 56 7.31 -6.00 5.00
C ILE A 56 7.97 -4.75 4.41
N LEU A 57 8.74 -3.99 5.19
CA LEU A 57 9.42 -2.81 4.68
C LEU A 57 10.49 -3.13 3.63
N LEU A 58 11.24 -4.22 3.81
CA LEU A 58 12.23 -4.66 2.84
C LEU A 58 11.60 -5.17 1.54
N ASP A 59 10.44 -5.81 1.62
CA ASP A 59 9.67 -6.25 0.44
C ASP A 59 9.12 -5.07 -0.37
N MET A 60 8.99 -3.89 0.26
CA MET A 60 8.54 -2.66 -0.39
C MET A 60 9.70 -1.87 -1.04
N ILE A 61 10.95 -2.29 -0.86
CA ILE A 61 12.14 -1.63 -1.41
C ILE A 61 12.65 -2.42 -2.61
N SER A 62 12.83 -1.74 -3.74
CA SER A 62 13.41 -2.33 -4.95
C SER A 62 14.83 -2.85 -4.69
N GLU A 63 15.19 -3.96 -5.33
CA GLU A 63 16.58 -4.46 -5.31
C GLU A 63 17.58 -3.43 -5.85
N ASP A 64 17.14 -2.59 -6.79
CA ASP A 64 17.94 -1.53 -7.40
C ASP A 64 17.88 -0.20 -6.62
N TYR A 65 17.44 -0.21 -5.36
CA TYR A 65 17.33 0.99 -4.54
C TYR A 65 18.66 1.73 -4.44
N LYS A 66 18.63 3.04 -4.71
CA LYS A 66 19.76 3.95 -4.53
C LYS A 66 19.25 5.35 -4.22
N ASP A 67 19.63 5.89 -3.07
CA ASP A 67 19.29 7.26 -2.73
C ASP A 67 20.44 8.27 -2.94
N ASN A 68 20.11 9.56 -2.80
CA ASN A 68 21.05 10.67 -2.96
C ASN A 68 22.21 10.65 -1.96
N ALA A 69 22.10 9.91 -0.86
CA ALA A 69 23.19 9.69 0.09
C ALA A 69 24.08 8.49 -0.28
N GLY A 70 23.81 7.84 -1.41
CA GLY A 70 24.54 6.69 -1.91
C GLY A 70 24.19 5.37 -1.22
N ARG A 71 23.11 5.32 -0.43
CA ARG A 71 22.71 4.10 0.30
C ARG A 71 21.96 3.14 -0.60
N ASP A 72 22.21 1.85 -0.42
CA ASP A 72 21.51 0.77 -1.11
C ASP A 72 20.47 0.06 -0.21
N LYS A 73 19.79 -0.96 -0.73
CA LYS A 73 18.80 -1.75 0.04
C LYS A 73 19.39 -2.39 1.31
N LYS A 74 20.65 -2.83 1.30
CA LYS A 74 21.33 -3.41 2.47
C LYS A 74 21.63 -2.36 3.53
N ASP A 75 21.95 -1.14 3.12
CA ASP A 75 22.10 -0.02 4.04
C ASP A 75 20.76 0.34 4.69
N MET A 76 19.68 0.34 3.91
CA MET A 76 18.32 0.54 4.43
C MET A 76 17.94 -0.54 5.45
N GLU A 77 18.24 -1.81 5.19
CA GLU A 77 18.04 -2.90 6.15
C GLU A 77 18.75 -2.63 7.49
N LYS A 78 20.03 -2.26 7.44
CA LYS A 78 20.82 -1.94 8.65
C LYS A 78 20.24 -0.74 9.39
N MET A 79 19.82 0.29 8.66
CA MET A 79 19.20 1.48 9.24
C MET A 79 17.88 1.15 9.94
N LEU A 80 17.01 0.37 9.30
CA LEU A 80 15.76 -0.09 9.89
C LEU A 80 16.02 -0.92 11.15
N PHE A 81 16.98 -1.84 11.10
CA PHE A 81 17.37 -2.65 12.25
C PHE A 81 17.81 -1.79 13.44
N VAL A 82 18.77 -0.88 13.23
CA VAL A 82 19.26 0.03 14.28
C VAL A 82 18.13 0.91 14.81
N TYR A 83 17.27 1.40 13.94
CA TYR A 83 16.16 2.27 14.30
C TYR A 83 15.12 1.54 15.18
N PHE A 84 14.75 0.31 14.83
CA PHE A 84 13.78 -0.48 15.60
C PHE A 84 14.33 -1.02 16.92
N LEU A 85 15.65 -1.24 17.02
CA LEU A 85 16.30 -1.54 18.29
C LEU A 85 16.20 -0.37 19.27
N LYS A 86 16.39 0.86 18.78
CA LYS A 86 16.36 2.08 19.62
C LYS A 86 14.95 2.50 19.99
N ASN A 87 13.96 2.26 19.13
CA ASN A 87 12.60 2.77 19.29
C ASN A 87 11.61 1.62 19.55
N ARG A 88 11.21 1.44 20.81
CA ARG A 88 10.28 0.36 21.21
C ARG A 88 8.82 0.61 20.83
N LYS A 89 8.43 1.88 20.73
CA LYS A 89 7.10 2.34 20.31
C LYS A 89 7.30 3.38 19.23
N ILE A 90 6.59 3.22 18.12
CA ILE A 90 6.69 4.10 16.96
C ILE A 90 5.28 4.38 16.50
N TYR A 91 4.93 5.65 16.42
CA TYR A 91 3.71 6.13 15.79
C TYR A 91 4.09 7.23 14.80
N LEU A 92 3.45 7.18 13.63
CA LEU A 92 3.68 8.08 12.51
C LEU A 92 2.42 8.89 12.23
N PHE A 93 2.53 10.21 12.38
CA PHE A 93 1.63 11.12 11.69
C PHE A 93 2.20 11.37 10.31
N HIS A 94 1.35 11.36 9.28
CA HIS A 94 1.77 11.70 7.93
C HIS A 94 0.68 12.48 7.21
N HIS A 95 1.11 13.29 6.25
CA HIS A 95 0.24 14.00 5.34
C HIS A 95 0.88 13.96 3.96
N ILE A 96 0.17 13.36 3.00
CA ILE A 96 0.61 13.30 1.60
C ILE A 96 0.36 14.68 1.00
N ASN A 97 1.44 15.36 0.61
CA ASN A 97 1.36 16.66 -0.05
C ASN A 97 1.07 16.50 -1.54
N GLU A 98 1.73 15.54 -2.18
CA GLU A 98 1.71 15.41 -3.63
C GLU A 98 2.02 13.97 -4.04
N ILE A 99 1.33 13.49 -5.08
CA ILE A 99 1.67 12.28 -5.84
C ILE A 99 1.69 12.70 -7.30
N VAL A 100 2.84 12.56 -7.96
CA VAL A 100 3.02 12.89 -9.37
C VAL A 100 3.43 11.63 -10.12
N PHE A 101 2.69 11.26 -11.15
CA PHE A 101 3.07 10.19 -12.07
C PHE A 101 3.88 10.77 -13.23
N SER A 102 4.85 10.03 -13.74
CA SER A 102 5.66 10.48 -14.86
C SER A 102 4.82 10.50 -16.15
N ASP A 103 4.81 11.63 -16.86
CA ASP A 103 4.09 11.80 -18.12
C ASP A 103 4.54 10.78 -19.18
N ASP A 104 5.84 10.47 -19.21
CA ASP A 104 6.44 9.53 -20.17
C ASP A 104 6.23 8.06 -19.77
N ASN A 105 5.99 7.77 -18.49
CA ASN A 105 5.82 6.40 -18.00
C ASN A 105 5.02 6.36 -16.67
N PRO A 106 3.73 5.96 -16.71
CA PRO A 106 2.87 5.95 -15.53
C PRO A 106 3.23 4.84 -14.51
N GLU A 107 4.23 4.00 -14.80
CA GLU A 107 4.82 3.07 -13.82
C GLU A 107 5.79 3.76 -12.86
N TYR A 108 6.10 5.04 -13.06
CA TYR A 108 6.95 5.82 -12.17
C TYR A 108 6.14 6.90 -11.46
N ALA A 109 6.37 7.04 -10.15
CA ALA A 109 5.72 8.06 -9.35
C ALA A 109 6.71 8.73 -8.39
N MET A 110 6.52 10.03 -8.17
CA MET A 110 7.15 10.79 -7.11
C MET A 110 6.11 11.13 -6.05
N VAL A 111 6.43 10.85 -4.79
CA VAL A 111 5.58 11.18 -3.65
C VAL A 111 6.30 12.17 -2.76
N LYS A 112 5.60 13.26 -2.40
CA LYS A 112 6.04 14.18 -1.36
C LYS A 112 5.09 14.09 -0.18
N LEU A 113 5.64 13.86 1.01
CA LEU A 113 4.86 13.84 2.24
C LEU A 113 5.61 14.49 3.39
N GLN A 114 4.82 14.93 4.37
CA GLN A 114 5.31 15.29 5.69
C GLN A 114 5.05 14.14 6.63
N ALA A 115 6.01 13.84 7.51
CA ALA A 115 5.84 12.85 8.56
C ALA A 115 6.37 13.37 9.90
N ALA A 116 5.73 12.96 10.99
CA ALA A 116 6.22 13.18 12.34
C ALA A 116 6.24 11.85 13.10
N VAL A 117 7.38 11.53 13.69
CA VAL A 117 7.55 10.32 14.50
C VAL A 117 7.39 10.67 15.99
N THR A 118 6.65 9.86 16.72
CA THR A 118 6.55 9.93 18.18
C THR A 118 6.58 8.53 18.80
N GLY A 119 7.06 8.45 20.05
CA GLY A 119 6.97 7.24 20.88
C GLY A 119 5.68 7.15 21.70
N ARG A 120 4.81 8.14 21.59
CA ARG A 120 3.52 8.21 22.29
C ARG A 120 2.38 7.90 21.33
N GLU A 121 1.33 7.26 21.83
CA GLU A 121 0.14 6.96 21.04
C GLU A 121 -0.45 8.22 20.40
N LYS A 122 -1.04 8.04 19.22
CA LYS A 122 -1.73 9.11 18.50
C LYS A 122 -2.89 9.62 19.36
N ARG A 123 -2.85 10.90 19.70
CA ARG A 123 -3.99 11.65 20.25
C ARG A 123 -4.24 12.81 19.30
N ASP A 124 -5.50 13.10 19.02
CA ASP A 124 -5.93 13.99 17.92
C ASP A 124 -5.30 15.40 17.93
N ASN A 125 -4.73 15.85 19.06
CA ASN A 125 -4.17 17.20 19.21
C ASN A 125 -2.69 17.27 19.65
N ASP A 126 -1.93 16.16 19.65
CA ASP A 126 -0.53 16.15 20.12
C ASP A 126 0.47 15.76 19.01
N ILE A 127 0.50 16.53 17.91
CA ILE A 127 1.60 16.48 16.95
C ILE A 127 2.83 17.16 17.58
N LYS A 128 3.41 16.48 18.58
CA LYS A 128 4.73 16.79 19.13
C LYS A 128 5.67 15.70 18.65
N GLY A 129 6.22 15.92 17.47
CA GLY A 129 7.19 15.04 16.84
C GLY A 129 8.14 15.84 15.96
N ASN A 130 9.31 15.27 15.69
CA ASN A 130 10.24 15.88 14.74
C ASN A 130 9.63 15.77 13.34
N LEU A 131 9.12 16.89 12.83
CA LEU A 131 8.55 16.97 11.49
C LEU A 131 9.68 16.80 10.46
N VAL A 132 9.46 15.89 9.52
CA VAL A 132 10.36 15.64 8.39
C VAL A 132 9.58 15.76 7.09
N TYR A 133 10.20 16.37 6.09
CA TYR A 133 9.76 16.30 4.71
C TYR A 133 10.42 15.09 4.08
N VAL A 134 9.62 14.25 3.42
CA VAL A 134 10.05 13.02 2.77
C VAL A 134 9.67 13.10 1.29
N GLU A 135 10.64 12.79 0.45
CA GLU A 135 10.44 12.62 -1.00
C GLU A 135 10.80 11.18 -1.36
N MET A 136 9.90 10.50 -2.06
CA MET A 136 10.05 9.10 -2.45
C MET A 136 9.87 8.97 -3.96
N SER A 137 10.73 8.18 -4.58
CA SER A 137 10.57 7.72 -5.96
C SER A 137 10.10 6.27 -5.93
N LEU A 138 9.02 6.00 -6.65
CA LEU A 138 8.41 4.68 -6.75
C LEU A 138 8.46 4.21 -8.21
N LYS A 139 8.62 2.90 -8.38
CA LYS A 139 8.45 2.20 -9.65
C LYS A 139 7.46 1.05 -9.47
N LYS A 140 6.55 0.85 -10.41
CA LYS A 140 5.67 -0.31 -10.48
C LYS A 140 6.37 -1.46 -11.20
N ASP A 141 6.45 -2.60 -10.53
CA ASP A 141 6.97 -3.88 -11.03
C ASP A 141 6.10 -4.99 -10.40
N ASP A 142 4.96 -5.26 -11.04
CA ASP A 142 3.74 -5.92 -10.50
C ASP A 142 3.11 -5.19 -9.28
N VAL A 143 3.94 -4.70 -8.37
CA VAL A 143 3.63 -3.90 -7.19
C VAL A 143 4.48 -2.62 -7.18
N TRP A 144 4.06 -1.62 -6.43
CA TRP A 144 4.88 -0.42 -6.22
C TRP A 144 6.07 -0.73 -5.32
N LEU A 145 7.27 -0.32 -5.74
CA LEU A 145 8.53 -0.47 -5.02
C LEU A 145 9.24 0.87 -4.88
N LEU A 146 9.84 1.11 -3.72
CA LEU A 146 10.67 2.27 -3.45
C LEU A 146 12.03 2.13 -4.14
N THR A 147 12.38 3.09 -5.00
CA THR A 147 13.66 3.11 -5.73
C THR A 147 14.63 4.15 -5.18
N ALA A 148 14.12 5.24 -4.61
CA ALA A 148 14.92 6.25 -3.92
C ALA A 148 14.09 6.97 -2.86
N MET A 149 14.75 7.45 -1.79
CA MET A 149 14.11 8.27 -0.77
C MET A 149 15.08 9.32 -0.24
N SER A 150 14.57 10.54 -0.04
CA SER A 150 15.28 11.58 0.70
C SER A 150 14.40 12.12 1.81
N TRP A 151 15.02 12.60 2.88
CA TRP A 151 14.30 13.27 3.95
C TRP A 151 15.13 14.41 4.54
N LYS A 152 14.44 15.45 4.98
CA LYS A 152 15.03 16.60 5.69
C LYS A 152 14.13 17.01 6.84
N ARG A 153 14.74 17.52 7.92
CA ARG A 153 13.96 18.10 9.03
C ARG A 153 13.24 19.36 8.55
N ALA A 154 12.02 19.56 9.01
CA ALA A 154 11.40 20.87 8.95
C ALA A 154 12.17 21.79 9.91
N LEU A 155 12.62 22.93 9.38
CA LEU A 155 13.32 23.97 10.14
C LEU A 155 12.31 24.75 11.01
#